data_AF-A0A4P8EKB7-F1
#
_entry.id   AF-A0A4P8EKB7-F1
#
_cell.length_a   1.000
_cell.length_b   1.000
_cell.length_c   1.000
_cell.angle_alpha   90.00
_cell.angle_beta   90.00
_cell.angle_gamma   90.00
#
_symmetry.space_group_name_H-M   'P 1'
#
loop_
_entity.id
_entity.type
_entity.pdbx_description
1 polymer ?
#
loop_
_entity_poly.entity_id
_entity_poly.type
_entity_poly.pdbx_seq_one_letter_code
_entity_poly.pdbx_strand_id
1 'polypeptide(L)' 'MNTRKEYIENSINSRQAEIDQYQFAIDTYDMSLPLARRDPDLRDYEHHLSSMLKSTIIEQKKAKIMLQVLKTQREQLDDN' A
#
# COMPACT_ATOMS: atom_id res chain seq x y z
N MET A 1 -12.56 1.85 28.83
CA MET A 1 -11.89 1.92 27.51
C MET A 1 -10.96 0.74 27.43
N ASN A 2 -11.19 -0.17 26.48
CA ASN A 2 -10.33 -1.34 26.31
C ASN A 2 -9.23 -0.93 25.31
N THR A 3 -8.15 -0.35 25.83
CA THR A 3 -7.11 0.34 25.05
C THR A 3 -6.59 -0.49 23.88
N ARG A 4 -6.58 -1.83 24.02
CA ARG A 4 -6.20 -2.76 22.95
C ARG A 4 -7.14 -2.71 21.74
N LYS A 5 -8.46 -2.62 21.95
CA LYS A 5 -9.45 -2.52 20.87
C LYS A 5 -9.25 -1.22 20.09
N GLU A 6 -9.09 -0.11 20.81
CA GLU A 6 -8.81 1.21 20.21
C GLU A 6 -7.49 1.21 19.42
N TYR A 7 -6.43 0.58 19.93
CA TYR A 7 -5.17 0.43 19.19
C TYR A 7 -5.33 -0.37 17.89
N ILE A 8 -6.10 -1.46 17.92
CA ILE A 8 -6.35 -2.29 16.73
C ILE A 8 -7.18 -1.51 15.72
N GLU A 9 -8.24 -0.82 16.14
CA GLU A 9 -9.08 0.00 15.27
C GLU A 9 -8.27 1.12 14.59
N ASN A 10 -7.45 1.84 15.36
CA ASN A 10 -6.55 2.85 14.83
C ASN A 10 -5.55 2.24 13.82
N SER A 11 -4.99 1.07 14.14
CA SER A 11 -4.07 0.38 13.24
C SER A 11 -4.73 -0.08 11.95
N ILE A 12 -5.98 -0.56 12.01
CA ILE A 12 -6.80 -0.92 10.83
C ILE A 12 -6.98 0.31 9.94
N ASN A 13 -7.37 1.45 10.52
CA ASN A 13 -7.58 2.69 9.78
C ASN A 13 -6.27 3.17 9.13
N SER A 14 -5.15 3.13 9.85
CA SER A 14 -3.84 3.49 9.30
C SER A 14 -3.40 2.56 8.18
N ARG A 15 -3.62 1.24 8.30
CA ARG A 15 -3.28 0.29 7.22
C ARG A 15 -4.17 0.47 5.99
N GLN A 16 -5.45 0.80 6.18
CA GLN A 16 -6.33 1.10 5.05
C GLN A 16 -5.86 2.34 4.29
N ALA A 17 -5.55 3.44 5.00
CA ALA A 17 -5.03 4.66 4.41
C ALA A 17 -3.70 4.42 3.66
N GLU A 18 -2.82 3.60 4.21
CA GLU A 18 -1.56 3.21 3.56
C GLU A 18 -1.80 2.43 2.25
N ILE A 19 -2.75 1.50 2.23
CA ILE A 19 -3.11 0.75 1.01
C ILE A 19 -3.60 1.70 -0.09
N ASP A 20 -4.41 2.69 0.28
CA ASP A 20 -4.94 3.68 -0.65
C ASP A 20 -3.81 4.57 -1.21
N GLN A 21 -2.85 4.96 -0.36
CA GLN A 21 -1.64 5.69 -0.78
C GLN A 21 -0.79 4.86 -1.76
N TYR A 22 -0.57 3.57 -1.48
CA TYR A 22 0.13 2.70 -2.43
C TYR A 22 -0.63 2.57 -3.75
N GLN A 23 -1.97 2.50 -3.73
CA GLN A 23 -2.76 2.45 -4.95
C GLN A 23 -2.57 3.71 -5.79
N PHE A 24 -2.64 4.87 -5.15
CA PHE A 24 -2.39 6.15 -5.82
C PHE A 24 -0.99 6.20 -6.46
N ALA A 25 0.04 5.73 -5.74
CA ALA A 25 1.40 5.68 -6.28
C ALA A 25 1.52 4.70 -7.46
N ILE A 26 0.89 3.52 -7.37
CA ILE A 26 0.84 2.53 -8.47
C ILE A 26 0.24 3.16 -9.72
N ASP A 27 -0.94 3.79 -9.59
CA ASP A 27 -1.64 4.41 -10.72
C ASP A 27 -0.78 5.52 -11.33
N THR A 28 -0.11 6.32 -10.49
CA THR A 28 0.80 7.38 -10.91
C THR A 28 1.98 6.84 -11.71
N TYR A 29 2.65 5.80 -11.22
CA TYR A 29 3.80 5.21 -11.90
C TYR A 29 3.39 4.53 -13.20
N ASP A 30 2.27 3.81 -13.21
CA ASP A 30 1.74 3.14 -14.40
C ASP A 30 1.42 4.15 -15.52
N MET A 31 0.81 5.29 -15.17
CA MET A 31 0.54 6.38 -16.12
C MET A 31 1.82 7.13 -16.56
N SER A 32 2.84 7.21 -15.70
CA SER A 32 4.09 7.94 -15.99
C SER A 32 5.03 7.16 -16.91
N LEU A 33 5.07 5.83 -16.79
CA LEU A 33 5.93 4.95 -17.59
C LEU A 33 5.81 5.16 -19.11
N PRO A 34 4.61 5.17 -19.74
CA PRO A 34 4.50 5.39 -21.17
C PRO A 34 4.91 6.81 -21.59
N LEU A 35 4.89 7.79 -20.68
CA LEU A 35 5.40 9.13 -20.95
C LEU A 35 6.92 9.14 -20.94
N ALA A 36 7.55 8.54 -19.94
CA ALA A 36 9.01 8.41 -19.86
C ALA A 36 9.59 7.63 -21.06
N ARG A 37 8.91 6.58 -21.52
CA ARG A 37 9.34 5.77 -22.69
C ARG A 37 9.41 6.54 -24.01
N ARG A 38 8.72 7.68 -24.12
CA ARG A 38 8.70 8.49 -25.36
C ARG A 38 9.94 9.34 -25.52
N ASP A 39 10.68 9.57 -24.43
CA ASP A 39 11.86 10.40 -24.41
C ASP A 39 13.12 9.53 -24.16
N PRO A 40 14.00 9.37 -25.16
CA PRO A 40 15.23 8.59 -25.00
C PRO A 40 16.13 9.08 -23.86
N ASP A 41 16.10 10.37 -23.52
CA ASP A 41 16.91 10.96 -22.45
C ASP A 41 16.39 10.56 -21.06
N LEU A 42 15.15 10.07 -20.97
CA LEU A 42 14.52 9.64 -19.72
C LEU A 42 14.63 8.13 -19.48
N ARG A 43 15.54 7.42 -20.15
CA ARG A 43 15.63 5.95 -20.05
C ARG A 43 15.95 5.45 -18.64
N ASP A 44 16.87 6.11 -17.95
CA ASP A 44 17.19 5.76 -16.56
C ASP A 44 16.01 6.04 -15.62
N TYR A 45 15.25 7.10 -15.90
CA TYR A 45 14.04 7.43 -15.17
C TYR A 45 12.92 6.41 -15.42
N GLU A 46 12.74 5.93 -16.66
CA GLU A 46 11.81 4.85 -17.00
C GLU A 46 12.13 3.57 -16.21
N HIS A 47 13.41 3.20 -16.16
CA HIS A 47 13.88 2.04 -15.38
C HIS A 47 13.62 2.23 -13.88
N HIS A 48 13.87 3.44 -13.36
CA HIS A 48 13.59 3.76 -11.97
C HIS A 48 12.09 3.66 -11.65
N LEU A 49 11.22 4.27 -12.48
CA LEU A 49 9.76 4.18 -12.34
C LEU A 49 9.26 2.73 -12.36
N SER A 50 9.80 1.91 -13.26
CA SER A 50 9.44 0.50 -13.36
C SER A 50 9.82 -0.29 -12.10
N SER A 51 10.99 0.02 -11.51
CA SER A 51 11.43 -0.56 -10.24
C SER A 51 10.53 -0.13 -9.08
N MET A 52 10.23 1.18 -8.99
CA MET A 52 9.33 1.74 -7.98
C MET A 52 7.94 1.11 -8.06
N LEU A 53 7.34 1.01 -9.25
CA LEU A 53 6.05 0.36 -9.47
C LEU A 53 6.03 -1.07 -8.92
N LYS A 54 7.03 -1.89 -9.28
CA LYS A 54 7.13 -3.27 -8.79
C LYS A 54 7.24 -3.33 -7.27
N SER A 55 8.08 -2.47 -6.68
CA SER A 55 8.25 -2.39 -5.23
C SER A 55 6.95 -1.99 -4.53
N THR A 56 6.29 -0.92 -4.99
CA THR A 56 5.04 -0.40 -4.43
C THR A 56 3.91 -1.44 -4.49
N ILE A 57 3.80 -2.22 -5.57
CA ILE A 57 2.84 -3.34 -5.66
C ILE A 57 3.11 -4.38 -4.56
N ILE A 58 4.37 -4.71 -4.30
CA ILE A 58 4.75 -5.68 -3.27
C ILE A 58 4.40 -5.13 -1.87
N GLU A 59 4.73 -3.87 -1.60
CA GLU A 59 4.41 -3.24 -0.31
C GLU A 59 2.91 -3.13 -0.08
N GLN A 60 2.10 -2.81 -1.10
CA GLN A 60 0.65 -2.84 -0.99
C GLN A 60 0.12 -4.23 -0.62
N LYS A 61 0.67 -5.29 -1.22
CA LYS A 61 0.29 -6.67 -0.89
C LYS A 61 0.61 -7.01 0.56
N LYS A 62 1.78 -6.60 1.07
CA LYS A 62 2.15 -6.78 2.48
C LYS A 62 1.20 -6.03 3.40
N ALA A 63 0.87 -4.76 3.08
CA ALA A 63 -0.08 -3.97 3.86
C ALA A 63 -1.48 -4.61 3.92
N LYS A 64 -1.96 -5.18 2.80
CA LYS A 64 -3.23 -5.94 2.74
C LYS A 64 -3.21 -7.17 3.65
N ILE A 65 -2.12 -7.93 3.69
CA ILE A 65 -1.96 -9.07 4.61
C ILE A 65 -2.03 -8.60 6.07
N MET A 66 -1.30 -7.52 6.40
CA MET A 66 -1.31 -6.98 7.77
C MET A 66 -2.68 -6.45 8.19
N LEU A 67 -3.41 -5.81 7.27
CA LEU A 67 -4.79 -5.39 7.51
C LEU A 67 -5.70 -6.59 7.81
N GLN A 68 -5.55 -7.70 7.09
CA GLN A 68 -6.32 -8.92 7.35
C GLN A 68 -6.04 -9.47 8.74
N VAL A 69 -4.77 -9.53 9.14
CA VAL A 69 -4.38 -9.98 10.50
C VAL A 69 -5.03 -9.10 11.57
N LEU A 70 -4.99 -7.78 11.41
CA LEU A 70 -5.61 -6.84 12.36
C LEU A 70 -7.14 -7.02 12.45
N LYS A 71 -7.81 -7.26 11.32
CA LYS A 71 -9.26 -7.53 11.29
C LYS A 71 -9.60 -8.82 12.05
N THR A 72 -8.84 -9.90 11.82
CA THR A 72 -9.00 -11.15 12.58
C THR A 72 -8.76 -10.95 14.08
N GLN A 73 -7.76 -10.17 14.47
CA GLN A 73 -7.52 -9.85 15.88
C GLN A 73 -8.66 -9.05 16.51
N ARG A 74 -9.33 -8.16 15.74
CA ARG A 74 -10.51 -7.42 16.22
C ARG A 74 -11.70 -8.35 16.44
N GLU A 75 -11.98 -9.23 15.48
CA GLU A 75 -13.08 -10.21 15.58
C GLU A 75 -12.91 -11.10 16.81
N GLN A 76 -11.70 -11.60 17.05
CA GLN A 76 -11.38 -12.38 18.25
C GLN A 76 -11.57 -11.62 19.57
N LEU A 77 -11.52 -10.29 19.57
CA LEU A 77 -11.81 -9.48 20.76
C LEU A 77 -13.30 -9.22 20.97
N ASP A 78 -14.12 -9.32 19.92
CA ASP A 78 -15.56 -9.15 20.00
C ASP A 78 -16.27 -10.46 20.41
N ASP A 79 -15.64 -11.61 20.16
CA ASP A 79 -16.13 -12.95 20.55
C ASP A 79 -15.77 -13.36 22.00
N ASN A 80 -14.97 -12.55 22.72
CA ASN A 80 -14.54 -12.77 24.11
C ASN A 80 -15.19 -11.77 25.07
#